data_AF-A0A7X8AQV9-F1
#
_entry.id   AF-A0A7X8AQV9-F1
#
_cell.length_a   1.000
_cell.length_b   1.000
_cell.length_c   1.000
_cell.angle_alpha   90.00
_cell.angle_beta   90.00
_cell.angle_gamma   90.00
#
_symmetry.space_group_name_H-M   'P 1'
#
loop_
_entity.id
_entity.type
_entity.pdbx_description
1 polymer ?
#
loop_
_entity_poly.entity_id
_entity_poly.type
_entity_poly.pdbx_seq_one_letter_code
_entity_poly.pdbx_strand_id
1 'polypeptide(L)'
;MLFEYYKELRINETELVIILFIEHLQQKETEFITPDLINLQSNIDIKVIDEAMVRLVSKGLIEFTTRNGKMVTSLNPLRNKLQELFVLDYEKNKENSTVEFSSQVEEVYAFIQNAFGRSLSAVELQTINDWFNYGYNITMIKEALDQTMKRKRYNIRAIDKALLKLSTAVDYALEGKSAQSDSYRKNIKDTLEEVNKKAQDDENE
;
A
#
# COMPACT_ATOMS: atom_id res chain seq x y z
N MET A 1 2.46 -5.65 11.31
CA MET A 1 1.31 -5.28 12.18
C MET A 1 1.70 -4.65 13.51
N LEU A 2 2.34 -5.33 14.48
CA LEU A 2 2.61 -4.70 15.81
C LEU A 2 3.42 -3.41 15.72
N PHE A 3 4.51 -3.43 14.94
CA PHE A 3 5.35 -2.23 14.73
C PHE A 3 4.67 -1.16 13.86
N GLU A 4 3.80 -1.56 12.93
CA GLU A 4 3.05 -0.62 12.07
C GLU A 4 2.11 0.25 12.90
N TYR A 5 1.46 -0.34 13.91
CA TYR A 5 0.48 0.33 14.77
C TYR A 5 1.04 0.72 16.15
N TYR A 6 2.35 0.79 16.29
CA TYR A 6 3.03 1.04 17.57
C TYR A 6 2.53 2.34 18.25
N LYS A 7 2.36 3.41 17.46
CA LYS A 7 1.91 4.72 17.95
C LYS A 7 0.43 4.71 18.33
N GLU A 8 -0.40 4.06 17.52
CA GLU A 8 -1.85 3.92 17.70
C GLU A 8 -2.18 3.06 18.93
N LEU A 9 -1.34 2.06 19.22
CA LEU A 9 -1.41 1.26 20.43
C LEU A 9 -0.90 1.99 21.68
N ARG A 10 -0.23 3.13 21.50
CA ARG A 10 0.36 3.96 22.57
C ARG A 10 1.29 3.16 23.48
N ILE A 11 2.04 2.23 22.92
CA ILE A 11 3.03 1.43 23.66
C ILE A 11 4.38 2.10 23.62
N ASN A 12 5.18 1.91 24.68
CA ASN A 12 6.59 2.32 24.69
C ASN A 12 7.53 1.12 24.46
N GLU A 13 8.83 1.38 24.39
CA GLU A 13 9.84 0.38 24.01
C GLU A 13 9.92 -0.73 25.08
N THR A 14 9.83 -0.36 26.36
CA THR A 14 9.81 -1.33 27.45
C THR A 14 8.59 -2.24 27.36
N GLU A 15 7.40 -1.66 27.19
CA GLU A 15 6.14 -2.41 27.05
C GLU A 15 6.15 -3.34 25.83
N LEU A 16 6.71 -2.89 24.71
CA LEU A 16 6.93 -3.73 23.53
C LEU A 16 7.82 -4.93 23.86
N VAL A 17 8.94 -4.72 24.54
CA VAL A 17 9.84 -5.80 24.95
C VAL A 17 9.12 -6.79 25.89
N ILE A 18 8.30 -6.29 26.82
CA ILE A 18 7.48 -7.15 27.69
C ILE A 18 6.47 -7.98 26.88
N ILE A 19 5.78 -7.40 25.89
CA ILE A 19 4.88 -8.15 25.00
C ILE A 19 5.63 -9.28 24.29
N LEU A 20 6.85 -9.02 23.79
CA LEU A 20 7.67 -10.02 23.10
C LEU A 20 8.11 -11.15 24.05
N PHE A 21 8.49 -10.82 25.29
CA PHE A 21 8.78 -11.84 26.30
C PHE A 21 7.57 -12.70 26.61
N ILE A 22 6.38 -12.09 26.71
CA ILE A 22 5.14 -12.84 26.95
C ILE A 22 4.86 -13.81 25.81
N GLU A 23 4.97 -13.34 24.56
CA GLU A 23 4.79 -14.18 23.38
C GLU A 23 5.80 -15.34 23.34
N HIS A 24 7.08 -15.06 23.59
CA HIS A 24 8.13 -16.08 23.67
C HIS A 24 7.87 -17.14 24.74
N LEU A 25 7.41 -16.72 25.93
CA LEU A 25 7.08 -17.64 27.01
C LEU A 25 5.84 -18.49 26.69
N GLN A 26 4.82 -17.91 26.03
CA GLN A 26 3.66 -18.65 25.53
C GLN A 26 4.04 -19.69 24.48
N GLN A 27 4.98 -19.38 23.59
CA GLN A 27 5.51 -20.35 22.61
C GLN A 27 6.23 -21.52 23.28
N LYS A 28 6.74 -21.34 24.50
CA LYS A 28 7.31 -22.40 25.36
C LYS A 28 6.27 -23.06 26.27
N GLU A 29 4.99 -22.97 25.92
CA GLU A 29 3.88 -23.58 26.66
C GLU A 29 3.70 -23.05 28.10
N THR A 30 4.23 -21.84 28.40
CA THR A 30 3.99 -21.18 29.69
C THR A 30 2.68 -20.37 29.62
N GLU A 31 1.63 -20.88 30.27
CA GLU A 31 0.30 -20.26 30.22
C GLU A 31 0.17 -19.02 31.11
N PHE A 32 0.75 -19.05 32.32
CA PHE A 32 0.73 -17.92 33.25
C PHE A 32 2.09 -17.25 33.31
N ILE A 33 2.14 -16.00 32.87
CA ILE A 33 3.38 -15.23 32.78
C ILE A 33 3.35 -14.15 33.84
N THR A 34 4.29 -14.24 34.78
CA THR A 34 4.48 -13.29 35.88
C THR A 34 5.69 -12.39 35.61
N PRO A 35 5.79 -11.25 36.31
CA PRO A 35 6.98 -10.40 36.25
C PRO A 35 8.28 -11.15 36.55
N ASP A 36 8.27 -12.08 37.52
CA ASP A 36 9.43 -12.89 37.90
C ASP A 36 9.96 -13.75 36.74
N LEU A 37 9.05 -14.34 35.95
CA LEU A 37 9.43 -15.18 34.81
C LEU A 37 10.14 -14.37 33.72
N ILE A 38 9.71 -13.13 33.51
CA ILE A 38 10.34 -12.22 32.55
C ILE A 38 11.66 -11.69 33.12
N ASN A 39 11.72 -11.37 34.42
CA ASN A 39 12.92 -10.90 35.08
C ASN A 39 14.04 -11.95 35.01
N LEU A 40 13.71 -13.25 35.17
CA LEU A 40 14.68 -14.34 35.07
C LEU A 40 15.36 -14.45 33.69
N GLN A 41 14.72 -13.95 32.64
CA GLN A 41 15.21 -14.02 31.25
C GLN A 41 15.60 -12.67 30.66
N SER A 42 15.59 -11.60 31.48
CA SER A 42 15.86 -10.24 31.02
C SER A 42 16.77 -9.48 31.99
N ASN A 43 17.34 -8.37 31.53
CA ASN A 43 18.13 -7.45 32.36
C ASN A 43 17.28 -6.27 32.88
N ILE A 44 15.96 -6.41 32.90
CA ILE A 44 15.03 -5.33 33.26
C ILE A 44 14.71 -5.46 34.76
N ASP A 45 14.73 -4.35 35.50
CA ASP A 45 14.32 -4.34 36.90
C ASP A 45 12.88 -4.84 37.07
N ILE A 46 12.65 -5.68 38.09
CA ILE A 46 11.35 -6.32 38.27
C ILE A 46 10.21 -5.34 38.52
N LYS A 47 10.47 -4.18 39.14
CA LYS A 47 9.45 -3.14 39.32
C LYS A 47 9.06 -2.53 37.97
N VAL A 48 10.03 -2.34 37.08
CA VAL A 48 9.78 -1.83 35.72
C VAL A 48 8.95 -2.81 34.91
N ILE A 49 9.21 -4.12 35.05
CA ILE A 49 8.41 -5.18 34.41
C ILE A 49 6.98 -5.15 34.96
N ASP A 50 6.81 -5.14 36.28
CA ASP A 50 5.50 -5.15 36.93
C ASP A 50 4.67 -3.92 36.52
N GLU A 51 5.24 -2.72 36.60
CA GLU A 51 4.59 -1.50 36.15
C GLU A 51 4.23 -1.53 34.65
N ALA A 52 5.10 -2.10 33.81
CA ALA A 52 4.81 -2.25 32.38
C ALA A 52 3.66 -3.22 32.14
N MET A 53 3.60 -4.35 32.85
CA MET A 53 2.49 -5.29 32.76
C MET A 53 1.17 -4.65 33.23
N VAL A 54 1.18 -3.88 34.33
CA VAL A 54 0.00 -3.13 34.79
C VAL A 54 -0.46 -2.13 33.73
N ARG A 55 0.46 -1.38 33.12
CA ARG A 55 0.11 -0.45 32.03
C ARG A 55 -0.48 -1.17 30.82
N LEU A 56 0.09 -2.30 30.42
CA LEU A 56 -0.42 -3.09 29.30
C LEU A 56 -1.82 -3.66 29.57
N VAL A 57 -2.12 -4.06 30.81
CA VAL A 57 -3.47 -4.44 31.23
C VAL A 57 -4.42 -3.23 31.19
N SER A 58 -4.00 -2.07 31.71
CA SER A 58 -4.82 -0.85 31.68
C SER A 58 -5.12 -0.35 30.26
N LYS A 59 -4.22 -0.61 29.31
CA LYS A 59 -4.39 -0.31 27.87
C LYS A 59 -5.25 -1.36 27.14
N GLY A 60 -5.66 -2.43 27.82
CA GLY A 60 -6.40 -3.53 27.21
C GLY A 60 -5.57 -4.28 26.17
N LEU A 61 -4.27 -4.43 26.37
CA LEU A 61 -3.37 -5.17 25.47
C LEU A 61 -3.04 -6.56 26.01
N ILE A 62 -3.02 -6.71 27.33
CA ILE A 62 -2.90 -7.99 28.03
C ILE A 62 -4.11 -8.16 28.95
N GLU A 63 -4.53 -9.39 29.17
CA GLU A 63 -5.50 -9.74 30.20
C GLU A 63 -5.03 -10.98 30.98
N PHE A 64 -5.48 -11.10 32.23
CA PHE A 64 -5.35 -12.31 33.02
C PHE A 64 -6.73 -12.99 33.09
N THR A 65 -6.81 -14.23 32.61
CA THR A 65 -8.05 -15.02 32.57
C THR A 65 -7.87 -16.31 33.36
N THR A 66 -8.98 -17.02 33.62
CA THR A 66 -8.93 -18.34 34.23
C THR A 66 -9.34 -19.40 33.21
N ARG A 67 -8.46 -20.40 32.98
CA ARG A 67 -8.72 -21.56 32.13
C ARG A 67 -8.52 -22.82 32.95
N ASN A 68 -9.54 -23.68 33.03
CA ASN A 68 -9.49 -24.92 33.81
C ASN A 68 -9.03 -24.72 35.27
N GLY A 69 -9.45 -23.62 35.90
CA GLY A 69 -9.06 -23.28 37.28
C GLY A 69 -7.63 -22.73 37.44
N LYS A 70 -6.88 -22.54 36.36
CA LYS A 70 -5.54 -21.92 36.36
C LYS A 70 -5.59 -20.52 35.78
N MET A 71 -4.84 -19.59 36.36
CA MET A 71 -4.64 -18.27 35.75
C MET A 71 -3.83 -18.40 34.46
N VAL A 72 -4.15 -17.59 33.46
CA VAL A 72 -3.51 -17.57 32.15
C VAL A 72 -3.34 -16.11 31.71
N THR A 73 -2.16 -15.77 31.22
CA THR A 73 -1.89 -14.46 30.62
C THR A 73 -2.25 -14.54 29.14
N SER A 74 -3.12 -13.66 28.66
CA SER A 74 -3.63 -13.65 27.28
C SER A 74 -3.24 -12.35 26.56
N LEU A 75 -2.79 -12.52 25.31
CA LEU A 75 -2.53 -11.44 24.35
C LEU A 75 -3.67 -11.28 23.33
N ASN A 76 -4.81 -11.94 23.55
CA ASN A 76 -5.97 -11.79 22.68
C ASN A 76 -6.47 -10.34 22.58
N PRO A 77 -6.48 -9.53 23.66
CA PRO A 77 -6.87 -8.12 23.56
C PRO A 77 -5.99 -7.34 22.56
N LEU A 78 -4.66 -7.52 22.63
CA LEU A 78 -3.73 -6.95 21.65
C LEU A 78 -4.04 -7.43 20.22
N ARG A 79 -4.25 -8.74 20.02
CA ARG A 79 -4.56 -9.31 18.70
C ARG A 79 -5.85 -8.75 18.11
N ASN A 80 -6.87 -8.56 18.94
CA ASN A 80 -8.15 -7.99 18.51
C ASN A 80 -7.97 -6.52 18.11
N LYS A 81 -7.27 -5.74 18.93
CA LYS A 81 -6.99 -4.33 18.64
C LYS A 81 -6.18 -4.13 17.36
N LEU A 82 -5.20 -5.01 17.11
CA LEU A 82 -4.44 -5.01 15.86
C LEU A 82 -5.31 -5.32 14.64
N GLN A 83 -6.24 -6.27 14.76
CA GLN A 83 -7.19 -6.59 13.68
C GLN A 83 -8.13 -5.42 13.40
N GLU A 84 -8.67 -4.77 14.44
CA GLU A 84 -9.52 -3.58 14.29
C GLU A 84 -8.79 -2.44 13.58
N LEU A 85 -7.55 -2.14 13.99
CA LEU A 85 -6.73 -1.09 13.34
C LEU A 85 -6.44 -1.44 11.89
N PHE A 86 -6.15 -2.70 11.59
CA PHE A 86 -5.93 -3.15 10.22
C PHE A 86 -7.17 -2.98 9.34
N VAL A 87 -8.36 -3.34 9.83
CA VAL A 87 -9.61 -3.17 9.09
C VAL A 87 -9.88 -1.69 8.83
N LEU A 88 -9.72 -0.83 9.83
CA LEU A 88 -9.92 0.61 9.68
C LEU A 88 -8.96 1.24 8.65
N ASP A 89 -7.69 0.85 8.68
CA ASP A 89 -6.71 1.35 7.71
C ASP A 89 -7.00 0.82 6.30
N TYR A 90 -7.41 -0.45 6.18
CA TYR A 90 -7.82 -1.03 4.91
C TYR A 90 -9.03 -0.32 4.31
N GLU A 91 -10.06 -0.03 5.11
CA GLU A 91 -11.24 0.70 4.66
C GLU A 91 -10.91 2.14 4.24
N LYS A 92 -10.09 2.84 5.03
CA LYS A 92 -9.61 4.18 4.70
C LYS A 92 -8.80 4.19 3.40
N ASN A 93 -7.93 3.20 3.19
CA ASN A 93 -7.16 3.09 1.96
C ASN A 93 -8.04 2.76 0.75
N LYS A 94 -9.12 1.99 0.94
CA LYS A 94 -10.11 1.72 -0.12
C LYS A 94 -10.91 2.98 -0.49
N GLU A 95 -11.33 3.76 0.51
CA GLU A 95 -12.02 5.03 0.29
C GLU A 95 -11.11 6.04 -0.41
N ASN A 96 -9.87 6.20 0.07
CA ASN A 96 -8.85 7.04 -0.57
C ASN A 96 -8.59 6.60 -2.02
N SER A 97 -8.48 5.30 -2.29
CA SER A 97 -8.29 4.79 -3.66
C SER A 97 -9.46 5.13 -4.57
N THR A 98 -10.69 5.14 -4.03
CA THR A 98 -11.90 5.48 -4.80
C THR A 98 -11.99 6.99 -5.07
N VAL A 99 -11.67 7.81 -4.08
CA VAL A 99 -11.61 9.29 -4.22
C VAL A 99 -10.48 9.69 -5.18
N GLU A 100 -9.31 9.06 -5.05
CA GLU A 100 -8.17 9.30 -5.92
C GLU A 100 -8.46 8.86 -7.36
N PHE A 101 -9.12 7.71 -7.55
CA PHE A 101 -9.60 7.27 -8.85
C PHE A 101 -10.57 8.29 -9.47
N SER A 102 -11.57 8.76 -8.72
CA SER A 102 -12.51 9.79 -9.19
C SER A 102 -11.80 11.08 -9.57
N SER A 103 -10.83 11.53 -8.76
CA SER A 103 -10.03 12.72 -9.05
C SER A 103 -9.16 12.57 -10.29
N GLN A 104 -8.56 11.40 -10.51
CA GLN A 104 -7.74 11.13 -11.71
C GLN A 104 -8.60 11.11 -12.98
N VAL A 105 -9.79 10.54 -12.90
CA VAL A 105 -10.76 10.51 -14.01
C VAL A 105 -11.22 11.94 -14.36
N GLU A 106 -11.59 12.75 -13.35
CA GLU A 106 -11.97 14.15 -13.54
C GLU A 106 -10.82 14.99 -14.12
N GLU A 107 -9.59 14.76 -13.66
CA GLU A 107 -8.41 15.43 -14.20
C GLU A 107 -8.24 15.11 -15.69
N VAL A 108 -8.32 13.83 -16.08
CA VAL A 108 -8.24 13.43 -17.50
C VAL A 108 -9.37 14.05 -18.33
N TYR A 109 -10.60 14.13 -17.80
CA TYR A 109 -11.69 14.81 -18.48
C TYR A 109 -11.36 16.27 -18.79
N ALA A 110 -10.88 17.01 -17.78
CA ALA A 110 -10.51 18.40 -17.94
C ALA A 110 -9.37 18.58 -18.95
N PHE A 111 -8.34 17.72 -18.91
CA PHE A 111 -7.23 17.76 -19.87
C PHE A 111 -7.69 17.55 -21.31
N ILE A 112 -8.53 16.55 -21.56
CA ILE A 112 -9.00 16.25 -22.92
C ILE A 112 -9.97 17.33 -23.41
N GLN A 113 -10.87 17.83 -22.57
CA GLN A 113 -11.78 18.93 -22.93
C GLN A 113 -11.02 20.20 -23.31
N ASN A 114 -10.02 20.58 -22.51
CA ASN A 114 -9.15 21.72 -22.80
C ASN A 114 -8.37 21.52 -24.10
N ALA A 115 -7.83 20.32 -24.33
CA ALA A 115 -7.12 19.96 -25.54
C ALA A 115 -8.00 19.99 -26.79
N PHE A 116 -9.25 19.51 -26.70
CA PHE A 116 -10.17 19.49 -27.83
C PHE A 116 -10.90 20.82 -28.06
N GLY A 117 -10.88 21.72 -27.06
CA GLY A 117 -11.61 22.98 -27.10
C GLY A 117 -13.14 22.80 -27.11
N ARG A 118 -13.64 21.66 -26.63
CA ARG A 118 -15.07 21.34 -26.57
C ARG A 118 -15.38 20.38 -25.42
N SER A 119 -16.65 20.33 -25.04
CA SER A 119 -17.16 19.30 -24.14
C SER A 119 -17.08 17.89 -24.77
N LEU A 120 -16.92 16.90 -23.89
CA LEU A 120 -16.94 15.49 -24.26
C LEU A 120 -18.38 14.97 -24.31
N SER A 121 -18.66 14.10 -25.28
CA SER A 121 -19.92 13.39 -25.36
C SER A 121 -20.00 12.24 -24.33
N ALA A 122 -21.19 11.75 -24.04
CA ALA A 122 -21.38 10.62 -23.11
C ALA A 122 -20.58 9.37 -23.53
N VAL A 123 -20.50 9.07 -24.83
CA VAL A 123 -19.73 7.95 -25.37
C VAL A 123 -18.23 8.15 -25.13
N GLU A 124 -17.76 9.39 -25.25
CA GLU A 124 -16.37 9.75 -25.02
C GLU A 124 -15.97 9.64 -23.55
N LEU A 125 -16.84 10.09 -22.63
CA LEU A 125 -16.65 9.91 -21.18
C LEU A 125 -16.61 8.42 -20.81
N GLN A 126 -17.50 7.60 -21.38
CA GLN A 126 -17.47 6.16 -21.17
C GLN A 126 -16.15 5.54 -21.64
N THR A 127 -15.65 5.94 -22.82
CA THR A 127 -14.38 5.42 -23.36
C THR A 127 -13.20 5.74 -22.44
N ILE A 128 -13.19 6.93 -21.83
CA ILE A 128 -12.14 7.32 -20.88
C ILE A 128 -12.22 6.47 -19.61
N ASN A 129 -13.43 6.23 -19.07
CA ASN A 129 -13.60 5.32 -17.94
C ASN A 129 -13.09 3.91 -18.26
N ASP A 130 -13.37 3.43 -19.47
CA ASP A 130 -12.92 2.12 -19.92
C ASP A 130 -11.38 2.04 -19.93
N TRP A 131 -10.66 3.11 -20.29
CA TRP A 131 -9.20 3.12 -20.19
C TRP A 131 -8.70 2.87 -18.76
N PHE A 132 -9.29 3.51 -17.77
CA PHE A 132 -8.93 3.25 -16.38
C PHE A 132 -9.27 1.81 -15.95
N ASN A 133 -10.40 1.26 -16.43
CA ASN A 133 -10.77 -0.14 -16.17
C ASN A 133 -9.81 -1.14 -16.81
N TYR A 134 -9.24 -0.81 -17.97
CA TYR A 134 -8.18 -1.59 -18.61
C TYR A 134 -6.81 -1.45 -17.93
N GLY A 135 -6.70 -0.61 -16.90
CA GLY A 135 -5.46 -0.42 -16.13
C GLY A 135 -4.52 0.65 -16.69
N TYR A 136 -4.97 1.48 -17.65
CA TYR A 136 -4.19 2.63 -18.08
C TYR A 136 -4.12 3.67 -16.96
N ASN A 137 -2.91 4.07 -16.59
CA ASN A 137 -2.71 5.13 -15.60
C ASN A 137 -2.80 6.53 -16.24
N ILE A 138 -3.04 7.54 -15.41
CA ILE A 138 -3.16 8.94 -15.86
C ILE A 138 -1.93 9.44 -16.64
N THR A 139 -0.73 8.95 -16.32
CA THR A 139 0.50 9.37 -17.00
C THR A 139 0.51 8.88 -18.45
N MET A 140 0.14 7.62 -18.68
CA MET A 140 0.00 7.04 -20.03
C MET A 140 -1.06 7.76 -20.85
N ILE A 141 -2.19 8.12 -20.23
CA ILE A 141 -3.27 8.85 -20.92
C ILE A 141 -2.82 10.26 -21.31
N LYS A 142 -2.12 10.98 -20.43
CA LYS A 142 -1.56 12.31 -20.73
C LYS A 142 -0.52 12.25 -21.85
N GLU A 143 0.34 11.24 -21.84
CA GLU A 143 1.35 11.04 -22.89
C GLU A 143 0.70 10.71 -24.24
N ALA A 144 -0.27 9.79 -24.26
CA ALA A 144 -1.04 9.48 -25.46
C ALA A 144 -1.75 10.72 -26.01
N LEU A 145 -2.34 11.55 -25.13
CA LEU A 145 -2.93 12.81 -25.51
C LEU A 145 -1.87 13.73 -26.17
N ASP A 146 -0.73 13.99 -25.53
CA ASP A 146 0.33 14.84 -26.09
C ASP A 146 0.80 14.36 -27.48
N GLN A 147 1.00 13.05 -27.66
CA GLN A 147 1.36 12.47 -28.96
C GLN A 147 0.29 12.72 -30.04
N THR A 148 -0.99 12.64 -29.69
CA THR A 148 -2.09 12.90 -30.64
C THR A 148 -2.22 14.38 -30.98
N MET A 149 -1.99 15.26 -30.00
CA MET A 149 -2.00 16.71 -30.16
C MET A 149 -0.88 17.17 -31.08
N LYS A 150 0.35 16.64 -30.92
CA LYS A 150 1.49 16.88 -31.84
C LYS A 150 1.16 16.50 -33.28
N ARG A 151 0.36 15.46 -33.49
CA ARG A 151 -0.10 14.99 -34.80
C ARG A 151 -1.36 15.70 -35.31
N LYS A 152 -1.86 16.71 -34.57
CA LYS A 152 -3.10 17.46 -34.86
C LYS A 152 -4.35 16.58 -35.01
N ARG A 153 -4.45 15.50 -34.23
CA ARG A 153 -5.60 14.58 -34.25
C ARG A 153 -6.42 14.70 -32.97
N TYR A 154 -7.48 15.50 -33.02
CA TYR A 154 -8.32 15.84 -31.85
C TYR A 154 -9.56 14.94 -31.77
N ASN A 155 -9.36 13.65 -31.52
CA ASN A 155 -10.47 12.73 -31.23
C ASN A 155 -10.03 11.58 -30.33
N ILE A 156 -10.99 11.05 -29.57
CA ILE A 156 -10.76 9.96 -28.60
C ILE A 156 -10.17 8.71 -29.26
N ARG A 157 -10.58 8.37 -30.48
CA ARG A 157 -10.03 7.21 -31.21
C ARG A 157 -8.53 7.34 -31.49
N ALA A 158 -8.02 8.56 -31.67
CA ALA A 158 -6.60 8.78 -31.86
C ALA A 158 -5.82 8.52 -30.56
N ILE A 159 -6.39 8.92 -29.42
CA ILE A 159 -5.82 8.68 -28.08
C ILE A 159 -5.81 7.19 -27.78
N ASP A 160 -6.93 6.50 -28.07
CA ASP A 160 -7.07 5.06 -27.90
C ASP A 160 -5.99 4.27 -28.68
N LYS A 161 -5.76 4.66 -29.95
CA LYS A 161 -4.68 4.07 -30.77
C LYS A 161 -3.28 4.36 -30.23
N ALA A 162 -3.06 5.54 -29.63
CA ALA A 162 -1.79 5.90 -29.01
C ALA A 162 -1.57 5.11 -27.70
N LEU A 163 -2.61 4.96 -26.88
CA LEU A 163 -2.61 4.13 -25.67
C LEU A 163 -2.28 2.67 -25.99
N LEU A 164 -2.91 2.09 -27.02
CA LEU A 164 -2.61 0.73 -27.46
C LEU A 164 -1.15 0.56 -27.90
N LYS A 165 -0.59 1.57 -28.58
CA LYS A 165 0.82 1.54 -28.98
C LYS A 165 1.76 1.62 -27.78
N LEU A 166 1.41 2.43 -26.77
CA LEU A 166 2.17 2.54 -25.52
C LEU A 166 2.09 1.24 -24.70
N SER A 167 0.90 0.66 -24.55
CA SER A 167 0.74 -0.63 -23.84
C SER A 167 1.54 -1.74 -24.50
N THR A 168 1.45 -1.90 -25.82
CA THR A 168 2.21 -2.94 -26.52
C THR A 168 3.72 -2.76 -26.37
N ALA A 169 4.23 -1.52 -26.44
CA ALA A 169 5.65 -1.24 -26.19
C ALA A 169 6.08 -1.60 -24.75
N VAL A 170 5.21 -1.37 -23.76
CA VAL A 170 5.45 -1.77 -22.36
C VAL A 170 5.47 -3.29 -22.22
N ASP A 171 4.53 -4.00 -22.84
CA ASP A 171 4.46 -5.46 -22.78
C ASP A 171 5.72 -6.11 -23.40
N TYR A 172 6.18 -5.64 -24.56
CA TYR A 172 7.43 -6.09 -25.18
C TYR A 172 8.67 -5.81 -24.30
N ALA A 173 8.70 -4.67 -23.61
CA ALA A 173 9.80 -4.33 -22.72
C ALA A 173 9.83 -5.21 -21.44
N LEU A 174 8.66 -5.66 -20.97
CA LEU A 174 8.52 -6.54 -19.82
C LEU A 174 8.91 -7.99 -20.15
N GLU A 175 8.54 -8.51 -21.32
CA GLU A 175 8.96 -9.85 -21.76
C GLU A 175 10.49 -9.96 -21.86
N GLY A 176 11.18 -8.90 -22.30
CA GLY A 176 12.64 -8.85 -22.40
C GLY A 176 13.40 -8.70 -21.06
N LYS A 177 12.74 -8.32 -19.96
CA LYS A 177 13.36 -8.09 -18.63
C LYS A 177 12.96 -9.11 -17.56
N SER A 178 12.15 -10.12 -17.91
CA SER A 178 11.70 -11.20 -17.00
C SER A 178 12.82 -12.05 -16.39
N ALA A 179 14.09 -11.83 -16.74
CA ALA A 179 15.24 -12.52 -16.16
C ALA A 179 15.95 -11.79 -14.99
N GLN A 180 15.69 -10.50 -14.70
CA GLN A 180 16.34 -9.83 -13.55
C GLN A 180 15.45 -8.82 -12.79
N SER A 181 15.05 -9.25 -11.59
CA SER A 181 14.68 -8.49 -10.37
C SER A 181 13.31 -7.80 -10.28
N ASP A 182 12.57 -8.15 -9.22
CA ASP A 182 11.26 -7.61 -8.79
C ASP A 182 11.29 -6.14 -8.30
N SER A 183 12.41 -5.43 -8.43
CA SER A 183 12.61 -4.11 -7.82
C SER A 183 12.33 -2.91 -8.75
N TYR A 184 11.84 -3.13 -9.97
CA TYR A 184 11.70 -2.04 -10.96
C TYR A 184 10.26 -1.58 -11.26
N ARG A 185 9.25 -2.02 -10.49
CA ARG A 185 7.87 -1.50 -10.64
C ARG A 185 7.73 -0.01 -10.29
N LYS A 186 8.79 0.65 -9.80
CA LYS A 186 8.73 2.00 -9.24
C LYS A 186 9.20 3.15 -10.15
N ASN A 187 9.79 2.90 -11.33
CA ASN A 187 10.11 4.00 -12.26
C ASN A 187 9.90 3.58 -13.72
N ILE A 188 8.64 3.58 -14.16
CA ILE A 188 8.28 3.41 -15.58
C ILE A 188 8.86 4.57 -16.43
N LYS A 189 9.01 5.77 -15.84
CA LYS A 189 9.60 6.95 -16.50
C LYS A 189 11.02 6.72 -17.00
N ASP A 190 11.88 6.15 -16.16
CA ASP A 190 13.29 5.91 -16.51
C ASP A 190 13.40 4.89 -17.66
N THR A 191 12.55 3.86 -17.64
CA THR A 191 12.45 2.89 -18.76
C THR A 191 11.91 3.48 -20.05
N LEU A 192 10.96 4.41 -20.00
CA LEU A 192 10.40 5.05 -21.19
C LEU A 192 11.40 6.04 -21.81
N GLU A 193 12.17 6.75 -20.99
CA GLU A 193 13.22 7.65 -21.46
C GLU A 193 14.37 6.90 -22.15
N GLU A 194 14.81 5.75 -21.61
CA GLU A 194 15.86 4.93 -22.25
C GLU A 194 15.41 4.35 -23.60
N VAL A 195 14.16 3.91 -23.71
CA VAL A 195 13.61 3.33 -24.95
C VAL A 195 13.42 4.40 -26.01
N ASN A 196 12.93 5.58 -25.63
CA ASN A 196 12.72 6.69 -26.57
C ASN A 196 14.07 7.26 -27.05
N LYS A 197 15.11 7.21 -26.22
CA LYS A 197 16.48 7.61 -26.60
C LYS A 197 17.09 6.64 -27.62
N LYS A 198 16.96 5.32 -27.40
CA LYS A 198 17.41 4.30 -28.36
C LYS A 198 16.69 4.37 -29.71
N ALA A 199 15.38 4.62 -29.70
CA ALA A 199 14.62 4.76 -30.94
C ALA A 199 14.97 6.03 -31.76
N GLN A 200 15.54 7.06 -31.12
CA GLN A 200 16.04 8.27 -31.79
C GLN A 200 17.46 8.12 -32.31
N ASP A 201 18.28 7.27 -31.70
CA ASP A 201 19.65 6.99 -32.15
C ASP A 201 19.63 6.06 -33.40
N ASP A 202 18.72 5.09 -33.45
CA ASP A 202 18.53 4.19 -34.61
C ASP A 202 17.90 4.89 -35.85
N GLU A 203 17.31 6.09 -35.69
CA GLU A 203 16.79 6.90 -36.81
C GLU A 203 17.84 7.89 -37.38
N ASN A 204 19.04 8.00 -36.77
CA ASN A 204 20.10 8.92 -37.18
C ASN A 204 21.41 8.25 -37.65
N GLU A 205 21.45 6.92 -37.78
CA GLU A 205 22.46 6.15 -38.55
C GLU A 205 21.91 5.67 -39.90
#